data_AF-A0A1L0B760-F1
#
_entry.id   AF-A0A1L0B760-F1
#
_cell.length_a   1.000
_cell.length_b   1.000
_cell.length_c   1.000
_cell.angle_alpha   90.00
_cell.angle_beta   90.00
_cell.angle_gamma   90.00
#
_symmetry.space_group_name_H-M   'P 1'
#
loop_
_entity.id
_entity.type
_entity.pdbx_description
1 polymer ?
#
loop_
_entity_poly.entity_id
_entity_poly.type
_entity_poly.pdbx_seq_one_letter_code
_entity_poly.pdbx_strand_id
1 'polypeptide(L)'
;MDTKSLLGRKKKPVNNNNSNLYKLKFYCDLCKKQLRDSNGLKQHNSTPLHMKNELLNTVITTNENKEEKLMFEFLLYLRNNGGISNFQEVNKVYNAFILREKNHTHMVSTKISNLSVLMKRILSMDKKTKDRILGKYNVKLKRPDNDMIEEGEYSRYLIKLVIDDVNIKEETTIHDDKLMKERNMILENQNIIKNESNKTSVKFKKKIKITSLKKK
;
A
#
# COMPACT_ATOMS: atom_id res chain seq x y z
N MET A 1 31.84 24.38 -68.14
CA MET A 1 30.37 24.19 -68.03
C MET A 1 30.15 22.84 -67.40
N ASP A 2 29.94 22.81 -66.09
CA ASP A 2 29.98 21.57 -65.30
C ASP A 2 28.57 21.00 -65.15
N THR A 3 28.29 19.91 -65.86
CA THR A 3 26.99 19.24 -65.95
C THR A 3 26.71 18.26 -64.78
N LYS A 4 27.15 18.59 -63.56
CA LYS A 4 26.98 17.71 -62.37
C LYS A 4 25.85 18.09 -61.41
N SER A 5 24.92 18.96 -61.81
CA SER A 5 23.83 19.45 -60.94
C SER A 5 22.47 18.75 -61.11
N LEU A 6 22.37 17.66 -61.88
CA LEU A 6 21.11 16.95 -62.15
C LEU A 6 20.97 15.59 -61.43
N LEU A 7 21.37 15.51 -60.17
CA LEU A 7 20.92 14.42 -59.30
C LEU A 7 20.12 15.02 -58.16
N GLY A 8 18.84 15.25 -58.44
CA GLY A 8 17.84 15.53 -57.42
C GLY A 8 17.97 14.52 -56.30
N ARG A 9 18.29 14.99 -55.09
CA ARG A 9 18.28 14.16 -53.88
C ARG A 9 16.90 13.53 -53.79
N LYS A 10 16.81 12.21 -54.05
CA LYS A 10 15.58 11.46 -53.78
C LYS A 10 15.29 11.64 -52.29
N LYS A 11 14.25 12.42 -51.96
CA LYS A 11 13.70 12.44 -50.60
C LYS A 11 13.35 11.00 -50.28
N LYS A 12 14.06 10.39 -49.34
CA LYS A 12 13.72 9.06 -48.84
C LYS A 12 12.26 9.09 -48.41
N PRO A 13 11.44 8.10 -48.78
CA PRO A 13 10.06 8.05 -48.30
C PRO A 13 10.09 8.15 -46.77
N VAL A 14 9.38 9.15 -46.24
CA VAL A 14 9.17 9.25 -44.80
C VAL A 14 8.33 8.04 -44.45
N ASN A 15 9.00 7.07 -43.85
CA ASN A 15 8.35 5.86 -43.39
C ASN A 15 7.41 6.26 -42.24
N ASN A 16 6.12 6.43 -42.53
CA ASN A 16 5.05 6.58 -41.54
C ASN A 16 4.78 5.25 -40.82
N ASN A 17 5.84 4.55 -40.43
CA ASN A 17 5.76 3.44 -39.50
C ASN A 17 5.52 4.01 -38.10
N ASN A 18 4.27 4.39 -37.85
CA ASN A 18 3.66 4.61 -36.52
C ASN A 18 3.63 3.32 -35.67
N SER A 19 4.55 2.38 -35.93
CA SER A 19 4.61 1.04 -35.33
C SER A 19 5.92 0.78 -34.59
N ASN A 20 6.81 1.78 -34.50
CA ASN A 20 8.00 1.75 -33.63
C ASN A 20 8.04 2.96 -32.68
N LEU A 21 6.91 3.31 -32.05
CA LEU A 21 6.82 4.29 -30.95
C LEU A 21 7.44 3.75 -29.65
N TYR A 22 8.51 2.96 -29.76
CA TYR A 22 9.14 2.30 -28.63
C TYR A 22 9.95 3.33 -27.83
N LYS A 23 9.37 3.75 -26.69
CA LYS A 23 9.96 4.52 -25.58
C LYS A 23 10.47 5.92 -25.91
N LEU A 24 9.55 6.86 -26.11
CA LEU A 24 9.90 8.29 -26.04
C LEU A 24 10.12 8.69 -24.57
N LYS A 25 11.35 9.12 -24.26
CA LYS A 25 11.79 9.58 -22.93
C LYS A 25 11.27 11.00 -22.60
N PHE A 26 10.87 11.78 -23.60
CA PHE A 26 10.60 13.20 -23.46
C PHE A 26 9.10 13.49 -23.51
N TYR A 27 8.57 14.07 -22.44
CA TYR A 27 7.15 14.38 -22.25
C TYR A 27 6.98 15.76 -21.63
N CYS A 28 5.97 16.50 -22.09
CA CYS A 28 5.59 17.77 -21.48
C CYS A 28 4.37 17.56 -20.56
N ASP A 29 4.57 17.74 -19.26
CA ASP A 29 3.53 17.57 -18.24
C ASP A 29 2.41 18.61 -18.36
N LEU A 30 2.73 19.83 -18.79
CA LEU A 30 1.76 20.94 -18.92
C LEU A 30 0.83 20.73 -20.12
N CYS A 31 1.38 20.34 -21.27
CA CYS A 31 0.61 20.14 -22.50
C CYS A 31 0.17 18.70 -22.72
N LYS A 32 0.51 17.78 -21.80
CA LYS A 32 0.26 16.35 -21.88
C LYS A 32 0.68 15.75 -23.23
N LYS A 33 1.82 16.22 -23.77
CA LYS A 33 2.30 15.92 -25.12
C LYS A 33 3.62 15.17 -25.09
N GLN A 34 3.67 14.01 -25.75
CA GLN A 34 4.90 13.26 -25.98
C GLN A 34 5.71 13.89 -27.12
N LEU A 35 7.03 13.97 -26.94
CA LEU A 35 7.96 14.63 -27.84
C LEU A 35 9.06 13.67 -28.25
N ARG A 36 9.59 13.86 -29.47
CA ARG A 36 10.51 12.92 -30.12
C ARG A 36 11.87 12.83 -29.42
N ASP A 37 12.42 13.97 -29.04
CA ASP A 37 13.77 14.10 -28.47
C ASP A 37 13.87 15.31 -27.52
N SER A 38 15.05 15.49 -26.91
CA SER A 38 15.30 16.60 -25.99
C SER A 38 15.16 17.97 -26.67
N ASN A 39 15.51 18.08 -27.95
CA ASN A 39 15.42 19.33 -28.71
C ASN A 39 13.97 19.69 -29.00
N GLY A 40 13.13 18.71 -29.32
CA GLY A 40 11.70 18.88 -29.47
C GLY A 40 11.05 19.41 -28.19
N LEU A 41 11.46 18.92 -27.02
CA LEU A 41 10.99 19.44 -25.74
C LEU A 41 11.42 20.89 -25.49
N LYS A 42 12.68 21.24 -25.78
CA LYS A 42 13.15 22.63 -25.65
C LYS A 42 12.37 23.60 -26.54
N GLN A 43 12.19 23.24 -27.81
CA GLN A 43 11.43 24.07 -28.75
C GLN A 43 9.95 24.17 -28.36
N HIS A 44 9.36 23.06 -27.90
CA HIS A 44 8.00 23.05 -27.39
C HIS A 44 7.81 24.03 -26.22
N ASN A 45 8.74 24.04 -25.25
CA ASN A 45 8.66 24.92 -24.10
C ASN A 45 8.77 26.41 -24.48
N SER A 46 9.53 26.74 -25.54
CA SER A 46 9.63 28.12 -26.06
C SER A 46 8.41 28.60 -26.86
N THR A 47 7.44 27.74 -27.15
CA THR A 47 6.27 28.08 -27.97
C THR A 47 5.28 28.95 -27.17
N PRO A 48 4.66 30.00 -27.74
CA PRO A 48 3.73 30.88 -27.03
C PRO A 48 2.53 30.15 -26.42
N LEU A 49 2.04 29.08 -27.06
CA LEU A 49 0.99 28.22 -26.51
C LEU A 49 1.42 27.52 -25.21
N HIS A 50 2.66 27.05 -25.14
CA HIS A 50 3.19 26.45 -23.93
C HIS A 50 3.30 27.48 -22.80
N MET A 51 3.92 28.64 -23.09
CA MET A 51 4.09 29.71 -22.10
C MET A 51 2.75 30.24 -21.58
N LYS A 52 1.74 30.38 -22.45
CA LYS A 52 0.38 30.76 -22.04
C LYS A 52 -0.22 29.74 -21.06
N ASN A 53 -0.09 28.44 -21.37
CA ASN A 53 -0.61 27.38 -20.51
C ASN A 53 0.17 27.29 -19.19
N GLU A 54 1.48 27.54 -19.20
CA GLU A 54 2.32 27.63 -18.02
C GLU A 54 1.83 28.74 -17.08
N LEU A 55 1.66 29.96 -17.60
CA LEU A 55 1.15 31.10 -16.83
C LEU A 55 -0.22 30.79 -16.20
N LEU A 56 -1.15 30.23 -16.97
CA LEU A 56 -2.48 29.85 -16.45
C LEU A 56 -2.40 28.80 -15.33
N ASN A 57 -1.51 27.81 -15.46
CA ASN A 57 -1.37 26.74 -14.46
C ASN A 57 -0.60 27.17 -13.21
N THR A 58 0.34 28.12 -13.29
CA THR A 58 1.08 28.63 -12.12
C THR A 58 0.16 29.31 -11.10
N VAL A 59 -0.93 29.91 -11.56
CA VAL A 59 -1.93 30.55 -10.69
C VAL A 59 -2.76 29.51 -9.91
N ILE A 60 -2.91 28.30 -10.44
CA ILE A 60 -3.86 27.29 -9.95
C ILE A 60 -3.16 26.15 -9.18
N THR A 61 -1.89 25.89 -9.46
CA THR A 61 -1.19 24.72 -8.92
C THR A 61 -0.03 25.12 -8.00
N THR A 62 -0.30 25.18 -6.69
CA THR A 62 0.78 25.20 -5.69
C THR A 62 1.57 23.90 -5.75
N ASN A 63 2.88 23.95 -5.49
CA ASN A 63 3.75 22.77 -5.55
C ASN A 63 3.33 21.65 -4.58
N GLU A 64 2.65 22.01 -3.49
CA GLU A 64 2.07 21.08 -2.51
C GLU A 64 1.06 20.12 -3.16
N ASN A 65 0.25 20.62 -4.11
CA ASN A 65 -0.73 19.80 -4.82
C ASN A 65 -0.07 18.71 -5.68
N LYS A 66 1.13 18.96 -6.23
CA LYS A 66 1.85 17.97 -7.06
C LYS A 66 2.47 16.87 -6.21
N GLU A 67 2.98 17.20 -5.02
CA GLU A 67 3.51 16.22 -4.07
C GLU A 67 2.40 15.29 -3.56
N GLU A 68 1.27 15.85 -3.12
CA GLU A 68 0.12 15.07 -2.68
C GLU A 68 -0.41 14.16 -3.79
N LYS A 69 -0.47 14.67 -5.02
CA LYS A 69 -0.88 13.90 -6.19
C LYS A 69 0.07 12.74 -6.48
N LEU A 70 1.39 12.97 -6.46
CA LEU A 70 2.39 11.93 -6.63
C LEU A 70 2.26 10.84 -5.55
N MET A 71 2.12 11.23 -4.27
CA MET A 71 1.94 10.28 -3.18
C MET A 71 0.66 9.44 -3.35
N PHE A 72 -0.44 10.09 -3.73
CA PHE A 72 -1.70 9.41 -4.01
C PHE A 72 -1.58 8.42 -5.17
N GLU A 73 -1.04 8.84 -6.30
CA GLU A 73 -0.87 7.98 -7.50
C GLU A 73 0.05 6.79 -7.21
N PHE A 74 1.15 7.01 -6.49
CA PHE A 74 2.08 5.95 -6.09
C PHE A 74 1.42 4.92 -5.16
N LEU A 75 0.68 5.37 -4.14
CA LEU A 75 0.00 4.48 -3.19
C LEU A 75 -1.18 3.75 -3.83
N LEU A 76 -1.89 4.38 -4.76
CA LEU A 76 -2.94 3.76 -5.55
C LEU A 76 -2.37 2.66 -6.45
N TYR A 77 -1.24 2.92 -7.11
CA TYR A 77 -0.54 1.91 -7.88
C TYR A 77 -0.11 0.73 -7.01
N LEU A 78 0.49 0.99 -5.84
CA LEU A 78 0.87 -0.05 -4.89
C LEU A 78 -0.34 -0.90 -4.47
N ARG A 79 -1.48 -0.26 -4.19
CA ARG A 79 -2.73 -0.94 -3.85
C ARG A 79 -3.20 -1.89 -4.94
N ASN A 80 -3.19 -1.43 -6.20
CA ASN A 80 -3.65 -2.21 -7.34
C ASN A 80 -2.70 -3.35 -7.70
N ASN A 81 -1.40 -3.19 -7.43
CA ASN A 81 -0.36 -4.12 -7.88
C ASN A 81 0.11 -5.07 -6.77
N GLY A 82 -0.82 -5.52 -5.91
CA GLY A 82 -0.55 -6.55 -4.91
C GLY A 82 0.22 -6.08 -3.68
N GLY A 83 0.27 -4.77 -3.43
CA GLY A 83 0.90 -4.20 -2.24
C GLY A 83 0.16 -4.51 -0.94
N ILE A 84 -1.08 -5.02 -1.00
CA ILE A 84 -1.84 -5.49 0.16
C ILE A 84 -1.40 -6.89 0.59
N SER A 85 -1.01 -7.75 -0.36
CA SER A 85 -0.73 -9.16 -0.09
C SER A 85 0.69 -9.35 0.45
N ASN A 86 1.68 -8.78 -0.25
CA ASN A 86 3.09 -9.08 -0.02
C ASN A 86 3.92 -7.80 0.18
N PHE A 87 5.03 -7.96 0.89
CA PHE A 87 6.07 -6.94 0.98
C PHE A 87 6.82 -6.83 -0.35
N GLN A 88 6.93 -5.62 -0.90
CA GLN A 88 7.59 -5.35 -2.17
C GLN A 88 8.71 -4.33 -1.98
N GLU A 89 9.81 -4.46 -2.71
CA GLU A 89 10.91 -3.51 -2.64
C GLU A 89 10.49 -2.14 -3.21
N VAL A 90 10.70 -1.07 -2.45
CA VAL A 90 10.23 0.29 -2.78
C VAL A 90 10.74 0.75 -4.15
N ASN A 91 12.03 0.54 -4.43
CA ASN A 91 12.61 0.91 -5.74
C ASN A 91 11.96 0.15 -6.90
N LYS A 92 11.68 -1.15 -6.75
CA LYS A 92 11.01 -1.94 -7.79
C LYS A 92 9.58 -1.44 -8.03
N VAL A 93 8.84 -1.14 -6.96
CA VAL A 93 7.49 -0.58 -7.05
C VAL A 93 7.52 0.76 -7.78
N TYR A 94 8.43 1.66 -7.42
CA TYR A 94 8.53 2.98 -8.02
C TYR A 94 8.90 2.94 -9.51
N ASN A 95 9.87 2.11 -9.89
CA ASN A 95 10.22 1.93 -11.30
C ASN A 95 9.06 1.34 -12.10
N ALA A 96 8.34 0.37 -11.52
CA ALA A 96 7.17 -0.22 -12.17
C ALA A 96 6.01 0.79 -12.29
N PHE A 97 5.81 1.65 -11.29
CA PHE A 97 4.87 2.76 -11.32
C PHE A 97 5.15 3.70 -12.49
N ILE A 98 6.39 4.19 -12.63
CA ILE A 98 6.78 5.09 -13.72
C ILE A 98 6.55 4.45 -15.09
N LEU A 99 6.86 3.15 -15.22
CA LEU A 99 6.79 2.46 -16.51
C LEU A 99 5.35 2.10 -16.93
N ARG A 100 4.45 1.85 -15.98
CA ARG A 100 3.08 1.40 -16.26
C ARG A 100 2.09 2.55 -16.34
N GLU A 101 2.20 3.54 -15.46
CA GLU A 101 1.30 4.69 -15.45
C GLU A 101 1.78 5.72 -16.47
N LYS A 102 0.99 6.04 -17.49
CA LYS A 102 1.43 6.96 -18.55
C LYS A 102 1.37 8.44 -18.17
N ASN A 103 0.44 8.79 -17.28
CA ASN A 103 0.13 10.17 -16.90
C ASN A 103 0.47 10.47 -15.44
N HIS A 104 1.38 9.70 -14.84
CA HIS A 104 1.80 9.90 -13.47
C HIS A 104 2.61 11.18 -13.29
N THR A 105 2.55 11.74 -12.08
CA THR A 105 3.42 12.82 -11.66
C THR A 105 4.78 12.24 -11.30
N HIS A 106 5.86 12.68 -11.95
CA HIS A 106 7.22 12.21 -11.63
C HIS A 106 7.80 12.97 -10.44
N MET A 107 8.73 12.36 -9.66
CA MET A 107 9.41 13.03 -8.54
C MET A 107 10.16 14.30 -8.98
N VAL A 108 10.74 14.27 -10.18
CA VAL A 108 11.44 15.44 -10.80
C VAL A 108 10.51 16.64 -10.97
N SER A 109 9.21 16.42 -11.09
CA SER A 109 8.20 17.48 -11.23
C SER A 109 7.71 18.02 -9.87
N THR A 110 8.28 17.55 -8.76
CA THR A 110 7.95 17.96 -7.37
C THR A 110 9.21 18.41 -6.62
N LYS A 111 9.09 18.81 -5.35
CA LYS A 111 10.28 19.16 -4.51
C LYS A 111 10.99 17.92 -3.95
N ILE A 112 10.53 16.71 -4.28
CA ILE A 112 11.05 15.46 -3.74
C ILE A 112 12.31 15.08 -4.52
N SER A 113 13.47 15.19 -3.87
CA SER A 113 14.77 14.97 -4.50
C SER A 113 15.09 13.49 -4.74
N ASN A 114 14.65 12.59 -3.86
CA ASN A 114 14.93 11.17 -3.96
C ASN A 114 13.79 10.31 -3.40
N LEU A 115 13.85 9.00 -3.72
CA LEU A 115 12.85 8.02 -3.30
C LEU A 115 12.77 7.88 -1.77
N SER A 116 13.89 8.06 -1.07
CA SER A 116 13.90 8.05 0.40
C SER A 116 13.12 9.22 0.99
N VAL A 117 13.22 10.42 0.41
CA VAL A 117 12.43 11.59 0.80
C VAL A 117 10.95 11.34 0.51
N LEU A 118 10.60 10.70 -0.61
CA LEU A 118 9.20 10.30 -0.89
C LEU A 118 8.66 9.43 0.24
N MET A 119 9.40 8.40 0.66
CA MET A 119 8.97 7.50 1.74
C MET A 119 8.85 8.24 3.07
N LYS A 120 9.83 9.09 3.43
CA LYS A 120 9.75 9.94 4.62
C LYS A 120 8.49 10.81 4.60
N ARG A 121 8.19 11.44 3.46
CA ARG A 121 7.02 12.30 3.30
C ARG A 121 5.71 11.53 3.47
N ILE A 122 5.62 10.32 2.91
CA ILE A 122 4.46 9.42 3.07
C ILE A 122 4.27 9.00 4.53
N LEU A 123 5.35 8.74 5.27
CA LEU A 123 5.28 8.38 6.69
C LEU A 123 4.91 9.57 7.57
N SER A 124 5.39 10.76 7.24
CA SER A 124 5.15 12.00 8.00
C SER A 124 3.87 12.73 7.59
N MET A 125 2.98 12.11 6.82
CA MET A 125 1.72 12.73 6.40
C MET A 125 0.78 12.93 7.59
N ASP A 126 0.04 14.04 7.59
CA ASP A 126 -1.00 14.29 8.59
C ASP A 126 -2.09 13.22 8.52
N LYS A 127 -2.64 12.83 9.67
CA LYS A 127 -3.71 11.82 9.75
C LYS A 127 -4.87 12.11 8.79
N LYS A 128 -5.32 13.37 8.71
CA LYS A 128 -6.38 13.80 7.78
C LYS A 128 -6.03 13.54 6.31
N THR A 129 -4.79 13.82 5.90
CA THR A 129 -4.33 13.59 4.52
C THR A 129 -4.19 12.10 4.24
N LYS A 130 -3.72 11.33 5.21
CA LYS A 130 -3.61 9.87 5.16
C LYS A 130 -4.99 9.21 5.00
N ASP A 131 -5.97 9.63 5.79
CA ASP A 131 -7.35 9.13 5.73
C ASP A 131 -7.99 9.48 4.36
N ARG A 132 -7.69 10.65 3.81
CA ARG A 132 -8.15 11.06 2.47
C ARG A 132 -7.55 10.21 1.34
N ILE A 133 -6.27 9.86 1.44
CA ILE A 133 -5.52 9.15 0.37
C ILE A 133 -5.66 7.64 0.48
N LEU A 134 -5.42 7.08 1.67
CA LEU A 134 -5.41 5.63 1.92
C LEU A 134 -6.72 5.10 2.52
N GLY A 135 -7.54 5.95 3.14
CA GLY A 135 -8.72 5.50 3.87
C GLY A 135 -8.35 4.54 5.00
N LYS A 136 -8.81 3.28 4.90
CA LYS A 136 -8.57 2.23 5.91
C LYS A 136 -7.19 1.56 5.85
N TYR A 137 -6.36 1.91 4.87
CA TYR A 137 -5.06 1.29 4.67
C TYR A 137 -3.96 2.11 5.34
N ASN A 138 -2.97 1.41 5.87
CA ASN A 138 -1.74 1.97 6.42
C ASN A 138 -0.52 1.39 5.73
N VAL A 139 0.49 2.25 5.57
CA VAL A 139 1.78 1.86 5.00
C VAL A 139 2.65 1.26 6.10
N LYS A 140 3.12 0.03 5.92
CA LYS A 140 4.17 -0.59 6.73
C LYS A 140 5.43 -0.72 5.90
N LEU A 141 6.56 -0.35 6.51
CA LEU A 141 7.89 -0.55 5.95
C LEU A 141 8.64 -1.59 6.76
N LYS A 142 9.31 -2.52 6.07
CA LYS A 142 10.22 -3.51 6.69
C LYS A 142 11.62 -3.31 6.12
N ARG A 143 12.63 -3.25 7.00
CA ARG A 143 14.04 -3.28 6.60
C ARG A 143 14.40 -4.72 6.15
N PRO A 144 15.09 -4.90 5.02
CA PRO A 144 15.57 -6.23 4.62
C PRO A 144 16.64 -6.74 5.59
N ASP A 145 16.65 -8.04 5.84
CA ASP A 145 17.42 -8.66 6.93
C ASP A 145 18.94 -8.76 6.67
N ASN A 146 19.39 -8.57 5.42
CA ASN A 146 20.77 -8.90 4.97
C ASN A 146 21.64 -7.73 4.48
N ASP A 147 21.16 -6.48 4.53
CA ASP A 147 21.89 -5.35 3.95
C ASP A 147 22.41 -4.39 5.03
N MET A 148 23.71 -4.07 4.96
CA MET A 148 24.36 -2.94 5.66
C MET A 148 23.84 -1.60 5.11
N ILE A 149 22.56 -1.30 5.36
CA ILE A 149 21.90 -0.08 4.91
C ILE A 149 22.17 1.06 5.90
N GLU A 150 22.62 2.20 5.41
CA GLU A 150 22.70 3.43 6.20
C GLU A 150 21.29 3.91 6.59
N GLU A 151 21.12 4.38 7.82
CA GLU A 151 19.81 4.83 8.29
C GLU A 151 19.26 5.95 7.40
N GLY A 152 18.06 5.74 6.87
CA GLY A 152 17.37 6.71 6.01
C GLY A 152 17.44 6.44 4.51
N GLU A 153 18.11 5.37 4.06
CA GLU A 153 18.02 4.88 2.68
C GLU A 153 16.80 3.97 2.45
N TYR A 154 15.61 4.56 2.27
CA TYR A 154 14.38 3.78 2.06
C TYR A 154 14.24 3.13 0.69
N SER A 155 15.13 3.40 -0.27
CA SER A 155 15.09 2.78 -1.60
C SER A 155 15.11 1.25 -1.56
N ARG A 156 15.82 0.65 -0.58
CA ARG A 156 15.91 -0.81 -0.40
C ARG A 156 14.88 -1.41 0.55
N TYR A 157 14.06 -0.57 1.18
CA TYR A 157 13.07 -1.05 2.13
C TYR A 157 11.96 -1.80 1.41
N LEU A 158 11.27 -2.65 2.15
CA LEU A 158 10.08 -3.34 1.68
C LEU A 158 8.84 -2.57 2.15
N ILE A 159 7.91 -2.33 1.24
CA ILE A 159 6.64 -1.64 1.48
C ILE A 159 5.46 -2.61 1.36
N LYS A 160 4.49 -2.46 2.27
CA LYS A 160 3.21 -3.19 2.25
C LYS A 160 2.09 -2.28 2.76
N LEU A 161 0.91 -2.42 2.17
CA LEU A 161 -0.32 -1.83 2.67
C LEU A 161 -1.02 -2.83 3.59
N VAL A 162 -1.38 -2.37 4.79
CA VAL A 162 -2.07 -3.17 5.80
C VAL A 162 -3.36 -2.47 6.18
N ILE A 163 -4.42 -3.23 6.44
CA ILE A 163 -5.68 -2.65 6.91
C ILE A 163 -5.52 -2.36 8.40
N ASP A 164 -5.95 -1.19 8.83
CA ASP A 164 -6.07 -0.90 10.26
C ASP A 164 -7.23 -1.69 10.84
N ASP A 165 -6.92 -2.85 11.43
CA ASP A 165 -7.86 -3.67 12.20
C ASP A 165 -8.14 -3.03 13.58
N VAL A 166 -8.47 -1.73 13.61
CA VAL A 166 -8.81 -1.05 14.88
C VAL A 166 -10.15 -1.56 15.43
N ASN A 167 -11.00 -2.20 14.64
CA ASN A 167 -12.32 -2.66 15.11
C ASN A 167 -12.44 -4.15 15.49
N ILE A 168 -11.45 -5.02 15.27
CA ILE A 168 -11.59 -6.45 15.62
C ILE A 168 -11.08 -6.74 17.03
N LYS A 169 -10.03 -6.03 17.49
CA LYS A 169 -9.40 -6.34 18.78
C LYS A 169 -10.30 -6.06 19.97
N GLU A 170 -11.09 -4.98 19.93
CA GLU A 170 -11.98 -4.59 21.03
C GLU A 170 -13.14 -5.59 21.17
N GLU A 171 -13.76 -6.02 20.06
CA GLU A 171 -14.85 -7.00 20.10
C GLU A 171 -14.39 -8.40 20.52
N THR A 172 -13.22 -8.86 20.06
CA THR A 172 -12.69 -10.17 20.45
C THR A 172 -12.31 -10.22 21.93
N THR A 173 -11.68 -9.16 22.47
CA THR A 173 -11.33 -9.14 23.90
C THR A 173 -12.56 -9.13 24.81
N ILE A 174 -13.62 -8.40 24.43
CA ILE A 174 -14.85 -8.34 25.22
C ILE A 174 -15.62 -9.67 25.13
N HIS A 175 -15.63 -10.32 23.96
CA HIS A 175 -16.27 -11.62 23.77
C HIS A 175 -15.55 -12.74 24.53
N ASP A 176 -14.21 -12.79 24.43
CA ASP A 176 -13.38 -13.79 25.11
C ASP A 176 -13.45 -13.62 26.63
N ASP A 177 -13.43 -12.38 27.15
CA ASP A 177 -13.61 -12.11 28.58
C ASP A 177 -15.00 -12.52 29.09
N LYS A 178 -16.05 -12.33 28.28
CA LYS A 178 -17.41 -12.72 28.63
C LYS A 178 -17.55 -14.25 28.67
N LEU A 179 -16.96 -14.95 27.69
CA LEU A 179 -16.94 -16.41 27.62
C LEU A 179 -16.15 -17.03 28.78
N MET A 180 -15.04 -16.41 29.17
CA MET A 180 -14.21 -16.83 30.32
C MET A 180 -14.93 -16.63 31.66
N LYS A 181 -15.67 -15.53 31.83
CA LYS A 181 -16.52 -15.31 33.01
C LYS A 181 -17.64 -16.34 33.11
N GLU A 182 -18.31 -16.64 32.00
CA GLU A 182 -19.38 -17.64 31.96
C GLU A 182 -18.86 -19.04 32.29
N ARG A 183 -17.69 -19.42 31.74
CA ARG A 183 -17.02 -20.69 32.03
C ARG A 183 -16.62 -20.81 33.50
N ASN A 184 -16.09 -19.76 34.11
CA ASN A 184 -15.69 -19.75 35.51
C ASN A 184 -16.89 -19.89 36.44
N MET A 185 -18.01 -19.22 36.14
CA MET A 185 -19.25 -19.33 36.92
C MET A 185 -19.85 -20.75 36.86
N ILE A 186 -19.80 -21.41 35.69
CA ILE A 186 -20.25 -22.80 35.55
C ILE A 186 -19.37 -23.75 36.39
N LEU A 187 -18.05 -23.56 36.38
CA LEU A 187 -17.12 -24.36 37.18
C LEU A 187 -17.36 -24.20 38.68
N GLU A 188 -17.61 -22.98 39.13
CA GLU A 188 -17.90 -22.67 40.54
C GLU A 188 -19.21 -23.33 41.01
N ASN A 189 -20.26 -23.24 40.20
CA ASN A 189 -21.53 -23.93 40.46
C ASN A 189 -21.39 -25.46 40.49
N GLN A 190 -20.60 -26.04 39.58
CA GLN A 190 -20.30 -27.48 39.60
C GLN A 190 -19.55 -27.90 40.86
N ASN A 191 -18.65 -27.06 41.37
CA ASN A 191 -17.91 -27.32 42.61
C ASN A 191 -18.82 -27.20 43.84
N ILE A 192 -19.77 -26.27 43.85
CA ILE A 192 -20.79 -26.17 44.92
C ILE A 192 -21.66 -27.43 44.94
N ILE A 193 -22.15 -27.89 43.79
CA ILE A 193 -22.97 -29.12 43.68
C ILE A 193 -22.19 -30.36 44.15
N LYS A 194 -20.90 -30.46 43.83
CA LYS A 194 -20.02 -31.55 44.30
C LYS A 194 -19.76 -31.47 45.81
N ASN A 195 -19.64 -30.28 46.37
CA ASN A 195 -19.44 -30.09 47.81
C ASN A 195 -20.72 -30.34 48.62
N GLU A 196 -21.90 -30.07 48.06
CA GLU A 196 -23.20 -30.36 48.69
C GLU A 196 -23.54 -31.86 48.66
N SER A 197 -23.24 -32.56 47.56
CA SER A 197 -23.43 -34.02 47.45
C SER A 197 -22.51 -34.81 48.38
N ASN A 198 -21.34 -34.28 48.74
CA ASN A 198 -20.46 -34.88 49.73
C ASN A 198 -20.94 -34.70 51.18
N LYS A 199 -21.81 -33.72 51.47
CA LYS A 199 -22.36 -33.47 52.82
C LYS A 199 -23.58 -34.33 53.16
N THR A 200 -24.30 -34.89 52.19
CA THR A 200 -25.56 -35.62 52.40
C THR A 200 -25.42 -37.14 52.58
N SER A 201 -24.20 -37.70 52.56
CA SER A 201 -23.98 -39.14 52.81
C SER A 201 -23.94 -39.50 54.31
N VAL A 202 -25.04 -39.26 55.03
CA VAL A 202 -25.23 -39.77 56.40
C VAL A 202 -25.65 -41.25 56.36
N LYS A 203 -24.84 -42.09 57.02
CA LYS A 203 -24.94 -43.56 57.09
C LYS A 203 -26.27 -44.05 57.69
N PHE A 204 -27.13 -44.69 56.90
CA PHE A 204 -28.18 -45.57 57.42
C PHE A 204 -27.63 -47.00 57.62
N LYS A 205 -27.29 -47.39 58.85
CA LYS A 205 -27.04 -48.79 59.22
C LYS A 205 -28.37 -49.47 59.55
N LYS A 206 -28.86 -50.35 58.67
CA LYS A 206 -29.95 -51.29 59.01
C LYS A 206 -29.33 -52.65 59.40
N LYS A 207 -29.36 -52.97 60.70
CA LYS A 207 -29.06 -54.32 61.22
C LYS A 207 -30.27 -55.22 60.93
N ILE A 208 -30.09 -56.31 60.21
CA ILE A 208 -31.04 -57.43 60.22
C ILE A 208 -30.24 -58.70 60.52
N LYS A 209 -30.57 -59.32 61.66
CA LYS A 209 -30.06 -60.62 62.12
C LYS A 209 -30.68 -61.71 61.24
N ILE A 210 -29.85 -62.57 60.65
CA ILE A 210 -30.29 -63.81 60.01
C ILE A 210 -30.24 -64.90 61.08
N THR A 211 -31.40 -65.40 61.50
CA THR A 211 -31.50 -66.67 62.22
C THR A 211 -31.99 -67.74 61.25
N SER A 212 -31.11 -68.71 61.01
CA SER A 212 -31.36 -69.94 60.28
C SER A 212 -32.44 -70.80 60.93
N LEU A 213 -33.34 -71.41 60.15
CA LEU A 213 -34.01 -72.65 60.54
C LEU A 213 -34.26 -73.56 59.33
N LYS A 214 -34.03 -74.85 59.59
CA LYS A 214 -33.77 -75.95 58.68
C LYS A 214 -35.03 -76.52 58.00
N LYS A 215 -34.80 -77.06 56.79
CA LYS A 215 -35.37 -78.26 56.13
C LYS A 215 -36.55 -78.97 56.84
N LYS A 216 -37.61 -79.20 56.08
CA LYS A 216 -37.95 -80.53 55.52
C LYS A 216 -38.69 -80.36 54.20
#